data_AF-A0A353LW43-F1
#
_entry.id   AF-A0A353LW43-F1
#
_cell.length_a   1.000
_cell.length_b   1.000
_cell.length_c   1.000
_cell.angle_alpha   90.00
_cell.angle_beta   90.00
_cell.angle_gamma   90.00
#
_symmetry.space_group_name_H-M   'P 1'
#
loop_
_entity.id
_entity.type
_entity.pdbx_description
1 polymer ?
#
loop_
_entity_poly.entity_id
_entity_poly.type
_entity_poly.pdbx_seq_one_letter_code
_entity_poly.pdbx_strand_id
1 'polypeptide(L)'
;GYLMRIPGELVFLYPGEAFMVHLAVALVIGIVFGLPIVLYQVIRFLVPGLREKEIRALLIGLPFSLGMFFLGVVFAYRVILPMAYLFFMGFGSEQLEPLISIGNYVSFVLGLIVPF
;
A
#
# COMPACT_ATOMS: atom_id res chain seq x y z
N GLY A 1 -21.14 -3.47 5.41
CA GLY A 1 -19.87 -4.19 5.48
C GLY A 1 -19.92 -5.50 4.71
N TYR A 2 -20.21 -5.44 3.40
CA TYR A 2 -20.31 -6.61 2.51
C TYR A 2 -19.27 -6.58 1.36
N LEU A 3 -18.37 -5.59 1.34
CA LEU A 3 -17.48 -5.31 0.20
C LEU A 3 -16.09 -6.00 0.29
N MET A 4 -15.82 -6.82 1.31
CA MET A 4 -14.52 -7.47 1.53
C MET A 4 -14.59 -9.00 1.60
N ARG A 5 -15.71 -9.60 1.19
CA ARG A 5 -15.79 -11.06 1.13
C ARG A 5 -15.32 -11.48 -0.25
N ILE A 6 -14.02 -11.75 -0.38
CA ILE A 6 -13.45 -12.35 -1.59
C ILE A 6 -14.23 -13.65 -1.83
N PRO A 7 -15.00 -13.79 -2.93
CA PRO A 7 -15.68 -15.02 -3.26
C PRO A 7 -14.62 -15.95 -3.86
N GLY A 8 -14.24 -16.94 -3.07
CA GLY A 8 -13.17 -17.88 -3.40
C GLY A 8 -12.25 -18.07 -2.21
N GLU A 9 -11.99 -19.32 -1.84
CA GLU A 9 -10.93 -19.62 -0.87
C GLU A 9 -9.61 -19.11 -1.44
N LEU A 10 -8.88 -18.32 -0.64
CA LEU A 10 -7.52 -17.91 -1.00
C LEU A 10 -6.64 -19.15 -0.97
N VAL A 11 -6.11 -19.52 -2.13
CA VAL A 11 -5.23 -20.68 -2.25
C VAL A 11 -3.79 -20.24 -2.37
N PHE A 12 -2.89 -21.14 -1.98
CA PHE A 12 -1.47 -21.04 -2.31
C PHE A 12 -1.17 -22.08 -3.39
N LEU A 13 -0.43 -21.68 -4.42
CA LEU A 13 -0.03 -22.49 -5.57
C LEU A 13 1.23 -23.29 -5.31
N TYR A 14 2.10 -22.80 -4.41
CA TYR A 14 3.36 -23.47 -4.03
C TYR A 14 3.72 -23.14 -2.57
N PRO A 15 4.46 -24.03 -1.87
CA PRO A 15 4.69 -23.91 -0.43
C PRO A 15 5.42 -22.63 0.00
N GLY A 16 6.27 -22.06 -0.87
CA GLY A 16 6.98 -20.82 -0.60
C GLY A 16 6.15 -19.54 -0.72
N GLU A 17 4.94 -19.61 -1.26
CA GLU A 17 4.12 -18.42 -1.56
C GLU A 17 3.68 -17.68 -0.30
N ALA A 18 3.16 -18.40 0.70
CA ALA A 18 2.73 -17.81 1.96
C ALA A 18 3.89 -17.12 2.71
N PHE A 19 5.08 -17.75 2.70
CA PHE A 19 6.28 -17.16 3.29
C PHE A 19 6.66 -15.83 2.61
N MET A 20 6.65 -15.80 1.27
CA MET A 20 6.96 -14.58 0.51
C MET A 20 5.93 -13.47 0.76
N VAL A 21 4.65 -13.83 0.86
CA VAL A 21 3.58 -12.89 1.23
C VAL A 21 3.85 -12.27 2.60
N HIS A 22 4.15 -13.08 3.61
CA HIS A 22 4.46 -12.58 4.94
C HIS A 22 5.69 -11.66 4.93
N LEU A 23 6.75 -12.05 4.21
CA LEU A 23 7.97 -11.25 4.09
C LEU A 23 7.69 -9.90 3.42
N ALA A 24 6.95 -9.88 2.31
CA ALA A 24 6.61 -8.67 1.58
C ALA A 24 5.77 -7.70 2.44
N VAL A 25 4.74 -8.22 3.12
CA VAL A 25 3.90 -7.41 4.00
C VAL A 25 4.70 -6.89 5.19
N ALA A 26 5.53 -7.72 5.83
CA ALA A 26 6.38 -7.31 6.93
C ALA A 26 7.38 -6.22 6.53
N LEU A 27 7.95 -6.31 5.31
CA LEU A 27 8.86 -5.30 4.78
C LEU A 27 8.15 -3.95 4.57
N VAL A 28 6.97 -3.95 3.96
CA VAL A 28 6.19 -2.72 3.74
C VAL A 28 5.79 -2.08 5.08
N ILE A 29 5.27 -2.88 6.01
CA ILE A 29 4.94 -2.42 7.35
C ILE A 29 6.19 -1.86 8.05
N GLY A 30 7.31 -2.57 7.99
CA GLY A 30 8.58 -2.12 8.57
C GLY A 30 9.04 -0.76 8.03
N ILE A 31 8.90 -0.52 6.72
CA ILE A 31 9.20 0.78 6.11
C ILE A 31 8.26 1.86 6.63
N VAL A 32 6.95 1.60 6.69
CA VAL A 32 5.95 2.58 7.16
C VAL A 32 6.19 2.97 8.61
N PHE A 33 6.48 2.00 9.49
CA PHE A 33 6.80 2.26 10.90
C PHE A 33 8.19 2.88 11.08
N GLY A 34 9.15 2.59 10.19
CA GLY A 34 10.47 3.21 10.16
C GLY A 34 10.48 4.63 9.57
N LEU A 35 9.44 5.02 8.84
CA LEU A 35 9.31 6.29 8.15
C LEU A 35 9.59 7.52 9.05
N PRO A 36 9.10 7.61 10.30
CA PRO A 36 9.36 8.77 11.16
C PRO A 36 10.85 8.96 11.46
N ILE A 37 11.58 7.86 11.66
CA ILE A 37 13.02 7.88 11.93
C ILE A 37 13.78 8.29 10.66
N VAL A 38 13.42 7.71 9.52
CA VAL A 38 14.03 8.05 8.22
C VAL A 38 13.80 9.52 7.89
N LEU A 39 12.57 10.02 8.03
CA LEU A 39 12.24 11.42 7.79
C LEU A 39 13.01 12.36 8.71
N TYR A 40 13.12 12.03 10.00
CA TYR A 40 13.92 12.80 10.93
C TYR A 40 15.39 12.90 10.49
N GLN A 41 15.99 11.79 10.08
CA GLN A 41 17.38 11.75 9.61
C GLN A 41 17.57 12.53 8.30
N VAL A 42 16.63 12.40 7.35
CA VAL A 42 16.64 13.16 6.08
C VAL A 42 16.54 14.66 6.34
N ILE A 43 15.61 15.09 7.19
CA ILE A 43 15.45 16.51 7.54
C ILE A 43 16.72 17.04 8.20
N ARG A 44 17.27 16.32 9.18
CA ARG A 44 18.51 16.71 9.87
C ARG A 44 19.69 16.83 8.90
N PHE A 45 19.76 15.97 7.89
CA PHE A 45 20.78 16.06 6.83
C PHE A 45 20.59 17.28 5.94
N LEU A 46 19.34 17.67 5.64
CA LEU A 46 19.02 18.83 4.80
C LEU A 46 19.18 20.18 5.52
N VAL A 47 18.82 20.25 6.81
CA VAL A 47 18.86 21.47 7.65
C VAL A 47 20.14 22.30 7.51
N PRO A 48 21.38 21.76 7.57
CA PRO A 48 22.60 22.56 7.46
C PRO A 48 22.76 23.28 6.11
N GLY A 49 22.06 22.84 5.06
CA GLY A 49 22.10 23.45 3.73
C GLY A 49 20.92 24.39 3.41
N LEU A 50 19.95 24.53 4.31
CA LEU A 50 18.70 25.27 4.08
C LEU A 50 18.69 26.62 4.78
N ARG A 51 17.96 27.59 4.21
CA ARG A 51 17.70 28.88 4.88
C ARG A 51 16.58 28.72 5.91
N GLU A 52 16.60 29.56 6.94
CA GLU A 52 15.57 29.58 8.02
C GLU A 52 14.11 29.61 7.50
N LYS A 53 13.85 30.36 6.42
CA LYS A 53 12.54 30.42 5.78
C LYS A 53 12.13 29.10 5.14
N GLU A 54 13.08 28.36 4.57
CA GLU A 54 12.85 27.07 3.90
C GLU A 54 12.66 25.95 4.92
N ILE A 55 13.41 25.98 6.03
CA ILE A 55 13.22 25.06 7.16
C ILE A 55 11.79 25.19 7.70
N ARG A 56 11.29 26.41 7.91
CA ARG A 56 9.92 26.64 8.36
C ARG A 56 8.89 26.11 7.36
N ALA A 57 9.09 26.37 6.07
CA ALA A 57 8.19 25.86 5.02
C ALA A 57 8.16 24.33 4.98
N LEU A 58 9.32 23.68 5.15
CA LEU A 58 9.43 22.22 5.22
C LEU A 58 8.70 21.66 6.43
N LEU A 59 8.95 22.21 7.63
CA LEU A 59 8.32 21.74 8.87
C LEU A 59 6.79 21.91 8.87
N ILE A 60 6.28 22.96 8.22
CA ILE A 60 4.83 23.17 8.05
C ILE A 60 4.29 22.25 6.96
N GLY A 61 4.99 22.09 5.84
CA GLY A 61 4.53 21.29 4.70
C GLY A 61 4.56 19.78 4.94
N LEU A 62 5.51 19.28 5.72
CA LEU A 62 5.69 17.86 6.03
C LEU A 62 4.43 17.18 6.62
N PRO A 63 3.75 17.71 7.64
CA PRO A 63 2.52 17.09 8.13
C PRO A 63 1.40 17.08 7.08
N PHE A 64 1.32 18.08 6.19
CA PHE A 64 0.35 18.07 5.09
C PHE A 64 0.67 17.00 4.05
N SER A 65 1.94 16.87 3.65
CA SER A 65 2.34 15.84 2.69
C SER A 65 2.15 14.43 3.25
N LEU A 66 2.49 14.21 4.52
CA LEU A 66 2.19 12.95 5.23
C LEU A 66 0.68 12.71 5.32
N GLY A 67 -0.10 13.74 5.64
CA GLY A 67 -1.56 13.64 5.66
C GLY A 67 -2.14 13.24 4.30
N MET A 68 -1.64 13.83 3.21
CA MET A 68 -2.04 13.47 1.85
C MET A 68 -1.60 12.07 1.45
N PHE A 69 -0.42 11.62 1.86
CA PHE A 69 0.06 10.25 1.66
C PHE A 69 -0.89 9.23 2.31
N PHE A 70 -1.20 9.40 3.61
CA PHE A 70 -2.16 8.51 4.28
C PHE A 70 -3.56 8.57 3.68
N LEU A 71 -4.00 9.75 3.23
CA LEU A 71 -5.26 9.90 2.52
C LEU A 71 -5.25 9.14 1.18
N GLY A 72 -4.14 9.20 0.44
CA GLY A 72 -3.90 8.43 -0.78
C GLY A 72 -3.98 6.91 -0.53
N VAL A 73 -3.30 6.41 0.50
CA VAL A 73 -3.37 5.00 0.92
C VAL A 73 -4.81 4.57 1.23
N VAL A 74 -5.55 5.39 2.00
CA VAL A 74 -6.96 5.10 2.32
C VAL A 74 -7.82 5.13 1.06
N PHE A 75 -7.57 6.07 0.15
CA PHE A 75 -8.27 6.17 -1.14
C PHE A 75 -8.00 4.95 -2.03
N ALA A 76 -6.74 4.53 -2.16
CA ALA A 76 -6.36 3.34 -2.92
C ALA A 76 -7.08 2.08 -2.39
N TYR A 77 -7.08 1.90 -1.07
CA TYR A 77 -7.73 0.75 -0.44
C TYR A 77 -9.27 0.79 -0.52
N ARG A 78 -9.89 1.96 -0.31
CA ARG A 78 -11.36 2.08 -0.21
C ARG A 78 -12.06 2.34 -1.54
N VAL A 79 -11.38 2.88 -2.54
CA VAL A 79 -11.98 3.29 -3.80
C VAL A 79 -11.38 2.53 -4.98
N ILE A 80 -10.05 2.54 -5.13
CA ILE A 80 -9.40 1.91 -6.29
C ILE A 80 -9.52 0.39 -6.22
N LEU A 81 -9.24 -0.20 -5.07
CA LEU A 81 -9.30 -1.66 -4.90
C LEU A 81 -10.68 -2.26 -5.23
N PRO A 82 -11.82 -1.76 -4.72
CA PRO A 82 -13.13 -2.29 -5.11
C PRO A 82 -13.47 -2.02 -6.57
N MET A 83 -13.06 -0.88 -7.14
CA MET A 83 -13.25 -0.62 -8.57
C MET A 83 -12.50 -1.63 -9.43
N ALA A 84 -11.24 -1.92 -9.10
CA ALA A 84 -10.44 -2.90 -9.82
C ALA A 84 -11.02 -4.32 -9.66
N TYR A 85 -11.48 -4.67 -8.46
CA TYR A 85 -12.16 -5.93 -8.22
C TYR A 85 -13.44 -6.09 -9.05
N LEU A 86 -14.31 -5.07 -9.10
CA LEU A 86 -15.52 -5.08 -9.94
C LEU A 86 -15.17 -5.19 -11.43
N PHE A 87 -14.12 -4.48 -11.86
CA PHE A 87 -13.62 -4.56 -13.22
C PHE A 87 -13.16 -5.98 -13.57
N PHE A 88 -12.35 -6.62 -12.72
CA PHE A 88 -11.87 -7.98 -12.95
C PHE A 88 -12.97 -9.04 -12.88
N MET A 89 -13.92 -8.90 -11.96
CA MET A 89 -15.08 -9.80 -11.92
C MET A 89 -15.98 -9.69 -13.15
N GLY A 90 -16.00 -8.53 -13.81
CA GLY A 90 -16.70 -8.35 -15.09
C GLY A 90 -16.15 -9.24 -16.23
N PHE A 91 -14.94 -9.80 -16.09
CA PHE A 91 -14.39 -10.78 -17.03
C PHE A 91 -14.73 -12.23 -16.67
N GLY A 92 -15.24 -12.51 -15.48
CA GLY A 92 -15.67 -13.84 -15.07
C GLY A 92 -16.98 -14.22 -15.75
N SER A 93 -17.07 -15.44 -16.30
CA SER A 93 -18.32 -16.04 -16.79
C SER A 93 -18.77 -17.17 -15.86
N GLU A 94 -20.03 -17.61 -15.94
CA GLU A 94 -20.56 -18.73 -15.13
C GLU A 94 -19.78 -20.05 -15.29
N GLN A 95 -18.94 -20.19 -16.33
CA GLN A 95 -18.10 -21.37 -16.57
C GLN A 95 -16.65 -21.26 -16.05
N LEU A 96 -16.22 -20.08 -15.59
CA LEU A 96 -14.84 -19.85 -15.12
C LEU A 96 -14.86 -19.33 -13.68
N GLU A 97 -14.72 -20.24 -12.73
CA GLU A 97 -14.53 -19.87 -11.32
C GLU A 97 -13.13 -19.25 -11.11
N PRO A 98 -13.03 -18.01 -10.60
CA PRO A 98 -11.76 -17.36 -10.40
C PRO A 98 -10.99 -17.98 -9.24
N LEU A 99 -9.86 -18.61 -9.56
CA LEU A 99 -8.92 -19.16 -8.58
C LEU A 99 -7.87 -18.09 -8.24
N ILE A 100 -8.04 -17.46 -7.08
CA ILE A 100 -7.20 -16.33 -6.65
C ILE A 100 -6.09 -16.85 -5.72
N SER A 101 -4.84 -16.70 -6.15
CA SER A 101 -3.71 -17.00 -5.27
C SER A 101 -3.42 -15.85 -4.31
N ILE A 102 -3.06 -16.19 -3.08
CA ILE A 102 -2.72 -15.22 -2.02
C ILE A 102 -1.56 -14.31 -2.44
N GLY A 103 -0.53 -14.85 -3.09
CA GLY A 103 0.64 -14.12 -3.54
C GLY A 103 0.32 -13.08 -4.60
N ASN A 104 -0.49 -13.46 -5.60
CA ASN A 104 -0.93 -12.56 -6.65
C ASN A 104 -1.85 -11.46 -6.09
N TYR A 105 -2.77 -11.83 -5.20
CA TYR A 105 -3.65 -10.87 -4.54
C TYR A 105 -2.87 -9.84 -3.74
N VAL A 106 -1.95 -10.29 -2.88
CA VAL A 106 -1.13 -9.38 -2.06
C VAL A 106 -0.22 -8.52 -2.91
N SER A 107 0.43 -9.09 -3.94
CA SER A 107 1.29 -8.32 -4.85
C SER A 107 0.50 -7.24 -5.59
N PHE A 108 -0.72 -7.55 -6.02
CA PHE A 108 -1.63 -6.59 -6.63
C PHE A 108 -2.03 -5.48 -5.67
N VAL A 109 -2.45 -5.83 -4.45
CA VAL A 109 -2.83 -4.86 -3.41
C VAL A 109 -1.64 -3.95 -3.04
N LEU A 110 -0.45 -4.52 -2.84
CA LEU A 110 0.75 -3.76 -2.54
C LEU A 110 1.15 -2.85 -3.70
N GLY A 111 1.07 -3.35 -4.95
CA GLY A 111 1.32 -2.56 -6.16
C GLY A 111 0.34 -1.39 -6.33
N LEU A 112 -0.88 -1.51 -5.80
CA LEU A 112 -1.85 -0.41 -5.77
C LEU A 112 -1.65 0.54 -4.61
N ILE A 113 -1.22 0.08 -3.43
CA ILE A 113 -1.15 0.91 -2.21
C ILE A 113 0.17 1.65 -2.09
N VAL A 114 1.31 0.99 -2.32
CA VAL A 114 2.66 1.54 -2.08
C VAL A 114 2.96 2.82 -2.87
N PRO A 115 2.46 3.03 -4.12
CA PRO A 115 2.71 4.26 -4.85
C PRO A 115 2.02 5.51 -4.30
N PHE A 116 1.00 5.37 -3.45
CA PHE A 116 0.24 6.48 -2.85
C PHE A 116 0.71 6.78 -1.44
#